data_AF-A0A7S2P534-F1
#
_entry.id   AF-A0A7S2P534-F1
#
_cell.length_a   1.000
_cell.length_b   1.000
_cell.length_c   1.000
_cell.angle_alpha   90.00
_cell.angle_beta   90.00
_cell.angle_gamma   90.00
#
_symmetry.space_group_name_H-M   'P 1'
#
loop_
_entity.id
_entity.type
_entity.pdbx_description
1 polymer ?
#
loop_
_entity_poly.entity_id
_entity_poly.type
_entity_poly.pdbx_seq_one_letter_code
_entity_poly.pdbx_strand_id
1 'polypeptide(L)'
;NKSKGFTVWCSDGYGNDGWHSYEGSPTKEFDTTYATKKEANERARYLFQWKNPWGLGAEEFEHNVYGSTNKSTKEGMVTYTVTPDDSTTWTVAVVPDAAFAYLDNATRTRHHYDRKVEATPRSYSYSCF
;
A
#
# COMPACT_ATOMS: atom_id res chain seq x y z
N ASN A 1 4.28 30.04 3.63
CA ASN A 1 5.15 28.83 3.64
C ASN A 1 4.42 27.69 4.31
N LYS A 2 3.61 26.95 3.55
CA LYS A 2 3.08 25.65 3.98
C LYS A 2 4.08 24.59 3.52
N SER A 3 4.36 23.60 4.37
CA SER A 3 5.27 22.48 4.13
C SER A 3 5.22 21.99 2.67
N LYS A 4 6.37 21.94 1.99
CA LYS A 4 6.54 21.44 0.61
C LYS A 4 6.81 19.92 0.62
N GLY A 5 6.10 19.18 1.45
CA GLY A 5 6.30 17.74 1.59
C GLY A 5 5.58 16.92 0.52
N PHE A 6 5.88 15.63 0.50
CA PHE A 6 5.21 14.60 -0.28
C PHE A 6 4.73 13.51 0.65
N THR A 7 3.41 13.29 0.69
CA THR A 7 2.78 12.27 1.52
C THR A 7 2.66 10.97 0.75
N VAL A 8 3.09 9.90 1.39
CA VAL A 8 2.81 8.52 0.97
C VAL A 8 1.55 8.06 1.67
N TRP A 9 0.66 7.43 0.91
CA TRP A 9 -0.55 6.81 1.44
C TRP A 9 -0.78 5.45 0.80
N CYS A 10 -1.54 4.62 1.49
CA CYS A 10 -1.96 3.32 1.00
C CYS A 10 -3.46 3.11 1.19
N SER A 11 -4.01 2.16 0.44
CA SER A 11 -5.42 1.79 0.52
C SER A 11 -5.55 0.32 0.16
N ASP A 12 -6.31 -0.39 0.98
CA ASP A 12 -6.69 -1.78 0.79
C ASP A 12 -8.20 -1.88 0.88
N GLY A 13 -8.83 -2.37 -0.17
CA GLY A 13 -10.26 -2.66 -0.17
C GLY A 13 -10.82 -2.84 -1.57
N TYR A 14 -12.07 -3.25 -1.64
CA TYR A 14 -12.72 -3.47 -2.91
C TYR A 14 -13.03 -2.15 -3.62
N GLY A 15 -12.74 -2.11 -4.91
CA GLY A 15 -13.26 -1.05 -5.77
C GLY A 15 -14.80 -1.13 -5.85
N ASN A 16 -15.42 -0.10 -6.40
CA ASN A 16 -16.84 -0.16 -6.71
C ASN A 16 -17.06 -1.05 -7.96
N ASP A 17 -17.11 -2.36 -7.74
CA ASP A 17 -17.35 -3.40 -8.76
C ASP A 17 -18.85 -3.78 -8.88
N GLY A 18 -19.72 -3.06 -8.17
CA GLY A 18 -21.16 -3.32 -8.09
C GLY A 18 -21.56 -4.41 -7.09
N TRP A 19 -20.64 -5.30 -6.69
CA TRP A 19 -20.87 -6.33 -5.66
C TRP A 19 -20.49 -5.83 -4.26
N HIS A 20 -19.42 -5.05 -4.16
CA HIS A 20 -18.88 -4.51 -2.90
C HIS A 20 -19.25 -3.04 -2.66
N SER A 21 -20.24 -2.51 -3.37
CA SER A 21 -20.56 -1.07 -3.36
C SER A 21 -21.04 -0.52 -2.01
N TYR A 22 -21.47 -1.38 -1.09
CA TYR A 22 -22.02 -1.00 0.22
C TYR A 22 -20.94 -0.58 1.23
N GLU A 23 -19.69 -0.97 1.04
CA GLU A 23 -18.56 -0.60 1.93
C GLU A 23 -17.99 0.80 1.62
N GLY A 24 -18.44 1.41 0.53
CA GLY A 24 -17.94 2.69 0.05
C GLY A 24 -16.56 2.57 -0.59
N SER A 25 -15.95 3.70 -0.95
CA SER A 25 -14.59 3.71 -1.50
C SER A 25 -13.58 3.32 -0.41
N PRO A 26 -12.55 2.53 -0.72
CA PRO A 26 -11.58 2.11 0.27
C PRO A 26 -10.84 3.32 0.84
N THR A 27 -10.59 3.26 2.15
CA THR A 27 -9.96 4.34 2.92
C THR A 27 -8.53 4.55 2.45
N LYS A 28 -8.12 5.81 2.28
CA LYS A 28 -6.74 6.18 1.96
C LYS A 28 -6.03 6.56 3.24
N GLU A 29 -5.26 5.61 3.75
CA GLU A 29 -4.55 5.73 5.01
C GLU A 29 -3.20 6.41 4.82
N PHE A 30 -2.91 7.36 5.69
CA PHE A 30 -1.61 8.00 5.76
C PHE A 30 -0.52 6.98 6.14
N ASP A 31 0.64 7.04 5.51
CA ASP A 31 1.84 6.34 5.99
C ASP A 31 2.86 7.31 6.58
N THR A 32 3.38 8.22 5.75
CA THR A 32 4.42 9.18 6.15
C THR A 32 4.54 10.33 5.15
N THR A 33 5.25 11.41 5.54
CA THR A 33 5.57 12.55 4.67
C THR A 33 7.09 12.72 4.56
N TYR A 34 7.59 12.97 3.34
CA TYR A 34 9.00 13.26 3.05
C TYR A 34 9.19 14.65 2.47
N ALA A 35 10.41 15.17 2.55
CA ALA A 35 10.78 16.45 1.92
C ALA A 35 10.93 16.33 0.40
N THR A 36 11.33 15.15 -0.11
CA THR A 36 11.61 14.95 -1.53
C THR A 36 10.71 13.90 -2.17
N LYS A 37 10.41 14.06 -3.47
CA LYS A 37 9.68 13.06 -4.26
C LYS A 37 10.42 11.72 -4.30
N LYS A 38 11.76 11.76 -4.34
CA LYS A 38 12.58 10.56 -4.44
C LYS A 38 12.36 9.64 -3.23
N GLU A 39 12.50 10.18 -2.03
CA GLU A 39 12.31 9.42 -0.79
C GLU A 39 10.85 8.93 -0.65
N ALA A 40 9.87 9.78 -0.99
CA ALA A 40 8.47 9.39 -0.97
C ALA A 40 8.17 8.25 -1.97
N ASN A 41 8.72 8.31 -3.18
CA ASN A 41 8.56 7.25 -4.18
C ASN A 41 9.26 5.95 -3.76
N GLU A 42 10.44 6.04 -3.14
CA GLU A 42 11.15 4.88 -2.60
C GLU A 42 10.35 4.21 -1.48
N ARG A 43 9.75 5.00 -0.58
CA ARG A 43 8.85 4.48 0.45
C ARG A 43 7.58 3.89 -0.15
N ALA A 44 6.96 4.53 -1.15
CA ALA A 44 5.80 3.99 -1.83
C ALA A 44 6.09 2.64 -2.48
N ARG A 45 7.25 2.49 -3.15
CA ARG A 45 7.70 1.21 -3.69
C ARG A 45 7.89 0.17 -2.58
N TYR A 46 8.57 0.56 -1.49
CA TYR A 46 8.80 -0.35 -0.36
C TYR A 46 7.47 -0.83 0.24
N LEU A 47 6.55 0.09 0.50
CA LEU A 47 5.25 -0.20 1.08
C LEU A 47 4.43 -1.11 0.15
N PHE A 48 4.44 -0.83 -1.15
CA PHE A 48 3.74 -1.65 -2.13
C PHE A 48 4.26 -3.09 -2.18
N GLN A 49 5.58 -3.28 -2.25
CA GLN A 49 6.18 -4.60 -2.47
C GLN A 49 6.36 -5.42 -1.19
N TRP A 50 6.66 -4.80 -0.04
CA TRP A 50 7.00 -5.53 1.20
C TRP A 50 5.99 -5.37 2.34
N LYS A 51 5.01 -4.47 2.21
CA LYS A 51 3.99 -4.20 3.24
C LYS A 51 2.57 -4.33 2.70
N ASN A 52 2.41 -5.08 1.61
CA ASN A 52 1.11 -5.43 1.08
C ASN A 52 0.31 -6.27 2.09
N PRO A 53 -1.04 -6.23 2.03
CA PRO A 53 -1.92 -6.94 2.96
C PRO A 53 -1.74 -8.46 2.95
N TRP A 54 -1.23 -9.03 1.87
CA TRP A 54 -1.08 -10.48 1.69
C TRP A 54 0.23 -11.03 2.26
N GLY A 55 1.13 -10.17 2.74
CA GLY A 55 2.43 -10.58 3.30
C GLY A 55 3.39 -11.14 2.24
N LEU A 56 3.15 -10.85 0.97
CA LEU A 56 3.96 -11.33 -0.15
C LEU A 56 5.29 -10.58 -0.24
N GLY A 57 6.33 -11.27 -0.70
CA GLY A 57 7.63 -10.70 -1.02
C GLY A 57 7.65 -10.02 -2.40
N ALA A 58 8.70 -9.23 -2.65
CA ALA A 58 8.86 -8.52 -3.93
C ALA A 58 8.99 -9.47 -5.14
N GLU A 59 9.60 -10.64 -4.98
CA GLU A 59 9.76 -11.64 -6.05
C GLU A 59 8.39 -12.17 -6.52
N GLU A 60 7.46 -12.35 -5.59
CA GLU A 60 6.11 -12.85 -5.89
C GLU A 60 5.30 -11.83 -6.71
N PHE A 61 5.57 -10.54 -6.54
CA PHE A 61 5.03 -9.46 -7.36
C PHE A 61 5.65 -9.41 -8.76
N GLU A 62 6.94 -9.72 -8.91
CA GLU A 62 7.64 -9.65 -10.20
C GLU A 62 7.21 -10.76 -11.17
N HIS A 63 6.73 -11.89 -10.66
CA HIS A 63 6.27 -13.02 -11.46
C HIS A 63 4.80 -12.90 -11.93
N ASN A 64 4.10 -11.79 -11.69
CA ASN A 64 2.67 -11.59 -12.01
C ASN A 64 1.75 -12.71 -11.50
N VAL A 65 2.14 -13.41 -10.42
CA VAL A 65 1.39 -14.55 -9.88
C VAL A 65 -0.01 -14.14 -9.41
N TYR A 66 -0.17 -12.87 -9.04
CA TYR A 66 -1.37 -12.30 -8.43
C TYR A 66 -1.99 -11.18 -9.27
N GLY A 67 -1.78 -11.22 -10.60
CA GLY A 67 -2.36 -10.24 -11.54
C GLY A 67 -1.39 -9.16 -12.02
N SER A 68 -1.84 -8.36 -12.98
CA SER A 68 -1.03 -7.30 -13.59
C SER A 68 -0.89 -6.13 -12.63
N THR A 69 0.34 -5.85 -12.20
CA THR A 69 0.65 -4.63 -11.46
C THR A 69 0.58 -3.42 -12.39
N ASN A 70 -0.27 -2.45 -12.06
CA ASN A 70 -0.32 -1.16 -12.75
C ASN A 70 0.57 -0.16 -12.02
N LYS A 71 1.57 0.38 -12.73
CA LYS A 71 2.40 1.49 -12.25
C LYS A 71 2.18 2.69 -13.16
N SER A 72 1.74 3.80 -12.57
CA SER A 72 1.68 5.09 -13.26
C SER A 72 2.58 6.12 -12.58
N THR A 73 2.94 7.17 -13.32
CA THR A 73 3.74 8.29 -12.80
C THR A 73 3.16 9.59 -13.32
N LYS A 74 2.82 10.51 -12.42
CA LYS A 74 2.30 11.84 -12.75
C LYS A 74 3.15 12.88 -12.03
N GLU A 75 3.69 13.85 -12.77
CA GLU A 75 4.58 14.89 -12.22
C GLU A 75 5.76 14.34 -11.39
N GLY A 76 6.24 13.14 -11.73
CA GLY A 76 7.31 12.44 -10.99
C GLY A 76 6.89 11.81 -9.66
N MET A 77 5.59 11.75 -9.34
CA MET A 77 5.04 11.01 -8.21
C MET A 77 4.44 9.69 -8.70
N VAL A 78 4.70 8.60 -7.98
CA VAL A 78 4.29 7.25 -8.38
C VAL A 78 2.93 6.86 -7.81
N THR A 79 2.23 6.00 -8.54
CA THR A 79 1.06 5.25 -8.06
C THR A 79 1.22 3.80 -8.50
N TYR A 80 1.07 2.89 -7.56
CA TYR A 80 1.09 1.45 -7.75
C TYR A 80 -0.27 0.90 -7.38
N THR A 81 -0.81 0.02 -8.23
CA THR A 81 -2.07 -0.65 -7.99
C THR A 81 -1.96 -2.10 -8.44
N VAL A 82 -2.47 -3.02 -7.63
CA VAL A 82 -2.72 -4.41 -8.02
C VAL A 82 -4.10 -4.82 -7.55
N THR A 83 -4.75 -5.69 -8.31
CA THR A 83 -6.04 -6.29 -7.94
C THR A 83 -5.96 -7.76 -8.35
N PRO A 84 -5.48 -8.63 -7.44
CA PRO A 84 -5.53 -10.06 -7.67
C PRO A 84 -6.98 -10.52 -7.80
N ASP A 85 -7.18 -11.64 -8.49
CA ASP A 85 -8.50 -12.26 -8.60
C ASP A 85 -9.06 -12.58 -7.20
N ASP A 86 -10.35 -12.34 -7.02
CA ASP A 86 -11.10 -12.56 -5.77
C ASP A 86 -10.48 -11.88 -4.53
N SER A 87 -9.72 -10.80 -4.73
CA SER A 87 -9.04 -10.07 -3.66
C SER A 87 -9.31 -8.57 -3.70
N THR A 88 -9.00 -7.90 -2.60
CA THR A 88 -9.07 -6.44 -2.51
C THR A 88 -8.05 -5.76 -3.44
N THR A 89 -8.31 -4.50 -3.79
CA THR A 89 -7.36 -3.68 -4.53
C THR A 89 -6.35 -3.07 -3.57
N TRP A 90 -5.07 -3.36 -3.77
CA TRP A 90 -3.98 -2.71 -3.05
C TRP A 90 -3.44 -1.53 -3.87
N THR A 91 -3.53 -0.33 -3.30
CA THR A 91 -3.02 0.90 -3.93
C THR A 91 -2.07 1.63 -3.01
N VAL A 92 -0.93 2.06 -3.54
CA VAL A 92 0.03 2.93 -2.85
C VAL A 92 0.41 4.08 -3.76
N ALA A 93 0.35 5.30 -3.26
CA ALA A 93 0.68 6.48 -4.06
C ALA A 93 1.34 7.61 -3.27
N VAL A 94 1.90 8.54 -4.03
CA VAL A 94 2.52 9.77 -3.52
C VAL A 94 1.74 10.98 -4.02
N VAL A 95 1.46 11.92 -3.11
CA VAL A 95 0.83 13.21 -3.43
C VAL A 95 1.58 14.35 -2.74
N PRO A 96 1.43 15.61 -3.20
CA PRO A 96 1.86 16.75 -2.39
C PRO A 96 1.18 16.71 -1.02
N ASP A 97 1.91 17.01 0.05
CA ASP A 97 1.41 16.95 1.43
C ASP A 97 0.15 17.80 1.63
N ALA A 98 0.11 18.97 0.98
CA ALA A 98 -1.05 19.86 0.98
C ALA A 98 -2.29 19.27 0.28
N ALA A 99 -2.13 18.29 -0.61
CA ALA A 99 -3.22 17.66 -1.35
C ALA A 99 -3.83 16.47 -0.60
N PHE A 100 -3.10 15.84 0.34
CA PHE A 100 -3.54 14.62 1.00
C PHE A 100 -4.90 14.77 1.71
N ALA A 101 -5.12 15.89 2.39
CA ALA A 101 -6.38 16.17 3.10
C ALA A 101 -7.59 16.35 2.18
N TYR A 102 -7.38 16.49 0.86
CA TYR A 102 -8.43 16.65 -0.14
C TYR A 102 -8.66 15.39 -0.97
N LEU A 103 -7.98 14.29 -0.65
CA LEU A 103 -8.26 13.00 -1.26
C LEU A 103 -9.55 12.42 -0.70
N ASP A 104 -10.34 11.77 -1.55
CA ASP A 104 -11.58 11.12 -1.15
C ASP A 104 -11.31 10.00 -0.14
N ASN A 105 -12.09 10.00 0.94
CA ASN A 105 -11.98 9.05 2.05
C ASN A 105 -10.56 8.91 2.64
N ALA A 106 -9.84 10.03 2.75
CA ALA A 106 -8.51 10.05 3.36
C ALA A 106 -8.54 10.19 4.88
N THR A 107 -7.68 9.44 5.55
CA THR A 107 -7.51 9.50 7.00
C THR A 107 -6.04 9.69 7.38
N ARG A 108 -5.81 10.43 8.47
CA ARG A 108 -4.48 10.54 9.08
C ARG A 108 -4.14 9.36 9.99
N THR A 109 -5.08 8.44 10.20
CA THR A 109 -4.80 7.18 10.88
C THR A 109 -3.80 6.39 10.05
N ARG A 110 -2.77 5.89 10.71
CA ARG A 110 -1.72 5.10 10.06
C ARG A 110 -2.16 3.65 9.93
N HIS A 111 -1.92 3.08 8.75
CA HIS A 111 -2.24 1.70 8.43
C HIS A 111 -1.59 0.69 9.39
N HIS A 112 -2.25 -0.46 9.59
CA HIS A 112 -1.79 -1.49 10.53
C HIS A 112 -0.69 -2.42 9.98
N TYR A 113 -0.32 -2.33 8.69
CA TYR A 113 0.69 -3.20 8.06
C TYR A 113 2.12 -3.04 8.62
N ASP A 114 2.37 -2.04 9.47
CA ASP A 114 3.64 -1.92 10.21
C ASP A 114 3.67 -2.76 11.50
N ARG A 115 2.55 -3.36 11.94
CA ARG A 115 2.51 -4.19 13.15
C ARG A 115 3.30 -5.46 12.88
N LYS A 116 4.47 -5.55 13.50
CA LYS A 116 5.31 -6.76 13.56
C LYS A 116 4.40 -7.95 13.85
N VAL A 117 4.39 -8.94 12.96
CA VAL A 117 4.10 -10.30 13.38
C VAL A 117 5.17 -10.59 14.42
N GLU A 118 4.80 -10.54 15.70
CA GLU A 118 5.62 -11.21 16.70
C GLU A 118 5.69 -12.65 16.21
N ALA A 119 6.89 -13.04 15.78
CA ALA A 119 7.15 -14.41 15.39
C ALA A 119 6.84 -15.27 16.63
N THR A 120 5.64 -15.84 16.68
CA THR A 120 5.44 -17.05 17.47
C THR A 120 6.48 -18.04 16.96
N PRO A 121 7.43 -18.49 17.79
CA PRO A 121 8.42 -19.44 17.33
C PRO A 121 7.66 -20.70 16.89
N ARG A 122 7.72 -21.02 15.60
CA ARG A 122 7.34 -22.34 15.12
C ARG A 122 8.30 -23.32 15.79
N SER A 123 7.84 -24.00 16.82
CA SER A 123 8.51 -25.17 17.36
C SER A 123 8.47 -26.26 16.29
N TYR A 124 9.46 -26.27 15.40
CA TYR A 124 9.75 -27.45 14.60
C TYR A 124 10.42 -28.46 15.54
N SER A 125 9.62 -29.36 16.11
CA SER A 125 10.16 -30.60 16.68
C SER A 125 10.60 -31.47 15.52
N TYR A 126 11.91 -31.50 15.25
CA TYR A 126 12.48 -32.63 14.51
C TYR A 126 12.53 -33.82 15.47
N SER A 127 11.56 -34.71 15.33
CA SER A 127 11.62 -36.04 15.90
C SER A 127 12.59 -36.86 15.04
N CYS A 128 13.81 -37.07 15.53
CA CYS A 128 14.70 -38.07 14.99
C CYS A 128 14.10 -39.46 15.25
N PHE A 129 13.93 -40.25 14.19
CA PHE A 129 13.89 -41.71 14.23
C PHE A 129 14.84 -42.23 13.15
#